data_AF-A0A127PCW5-F1
#
_entry.id   AF-A0A127PCW5-F1
#
_cell.length_a   1.000
_cell.length_b   1.000
_cell.length_c   1.000
_cell.angle_alpha   90.00
_cell.angle_beta   90.00
_cell.angle_gamma   90.00
#
_symmetry.space_group_name_H-M   'P 1'
#
loop_
_entity.id
_entity.type
_entity.pdbx_description
1 polymer ?
#
loop_
_entity_poly.entity_id
_entity_poly.type
_entity_poly.pdbx_seq_one_letter_code
_entity_poly.pdbx_strand_id
1 'polypeptide(L)'
;MAVAVLLAGSPSAWARDSDSIRVKDLGRMRGWRDNALVGYGVVTGLAGSGDSPTNRTTRQALANVFSQFNLTVAPEQVQSRNVAVVMVTAALPTFAREGDTLDITVTSAGDARSLVGGSLLMTPLKAANGRVYALAQGPLSVGGYRYDANGNVVQKNHPTVGSVPSGATVEVGVTAQIVNADQNVTFVLAEPDYTTATRIAAAINRQLGSGLAKARDAAGIEIHVPDASREQLVNYLTQIENVMVEPDRRAKVVINERTGTVVSGGDVRISKVAISHGDLKISIATQNTASQPLVIGRGGADVRTAIVTNSRVDVDEQNGPGYLAPNNDTVADLVESLAKLKTNTRDIISILRAIKAAGALHAELVVQ
;
A
#
# COMPACT_ATOMS: atom_id res chain seq x y z
N MET A 1 -37.88 56.33 24.45
CA MET A 1 -36.87 55.42 25.01
C MET A 1 -37.23 54.01 24.55
N ALA A 2 -36.59 53.51 23.49
CA ALA A 2 -36.73 52.14 23.02
C ALA A 2 -35.40 51.76 22.35
N VAL A 3 -34.66 50.85 23.01
CA VAL A 3 -33.30 50.44 22.66
C VAL A 3 -33.39 49.34 21.61
N ALA A 4 -32.82 49.57 20.42
CA ALA A 4 -32.68 48.56 19.38
C ALA A 4 -31.36 47.82 19.59
N VAL A 5 -31.45 46.52 19.91
CA VAL A 5 -30.31 45.61 20.06
C VAL A 5 -29.90 45.11 18.68
N LEU A 6 -28.71 45.50 18.22
CA LEU A 6 -28.06 44.96 17.02
C LEU A 6 -27.26 43.71 17.40
N LEU A 7 -27.70 42.55 16.91
CA LEU A 7 -26.99 41.28 16.97
C LEU A 7 -25.83 41.28 15.95
N ALA A 8 -24.60 41.28 16.45
CA ALA A 8 -23.40 41.12 15.64
C ALA A 8 -23.21 39.64 15.25
N GLY A 9 -23.41 39.33 13.97
CA GLY A 9 -23.09 38.01 13.40
C GLY A 9 -21.58 37.81 13.29
N SER A 10 -21.06 36.84 14.02
CA SER A 10 -19.65 36.42 13.94
C SER A 10 -19.37 35.76 12.58
N PRO A 11 -18.26 36.08 11.89
CA PRO A 11 -17.89 35.36 10.68
C PRO A 11 -17.46 33.94 11.05
N SER A 12 -18.27 32.96 10.65
CA SER A 12 -17.92 31.55 10.70
C SER A 12 -16.62 31.35 9.93
N ALA A 13 -15.53 31.08 10.64
CA ALA A 13 -14.30 30.60 10.05
C ALA A 13 -14.65 29.33 9.26
N TRP A 14 -14.35 29.33 7.97
CA TRP A 14 -14.47 28.15 7.14
C TRP A 14 -13.51 27.12 7.73
N ALA A 15 -14.06 26.12 8.43
CA ALA A 15 -13.30 24.97 8.84
C ALA A 15 -12.72 24.38 7.54
N ARG A 16 -11.40 24.42 7.40
CA ARG A 16 -10.73 23.56 6.43
C ARG A 16 -11.15 22.16 6.81
N ASP A 17 -11.89 21.50 5.92
CA ASP A 17 -12.24 20.10 6.06
C ASP A 17 -10.93 19.32 5.86
N SER A 18 -10.12 19.27 6.91
CA SER A 18 -8.89 18.49 6.94
C SER A 18 -9.33 17.03 7.00
N ASP A 19 -8.98 16.26 5.96
CA ASP A 19 -9.26 14.83 5.87
C ASP A 19 -8.50 14.08 6.98
N SER A 20 -9.09 14.08 8.18
CA SER A 20 -8.54 13.41 9.34
C SER A 20 -8.68 11.90 9.14
N ILE A 21 -7.59 11.17 9.35
CA ILE A 21 -7.51 9.73 9.15
C ILE A 21 -7.19 9.08 10.48
N ARG A 22 -7.69 7.87 10.69
CA ARG A 22 -7.40 7.11 11.90
C ARG A 22 -5.94 6.68 11.92
N VAL A 23 -5.33 6.67 13.10
CA VAL A 23 -3.95 6.20 13.26
C VAL A 23 -3.76 4.80 12.67
N LYS A 24 -4.73 3.88 12.83
CA LYS A 24 -4.64 2.52 12.25
C LYS A 24 -4.51 2.47 10.72
N ASP A 25 -4.98 3.51 10.03
CA ASP A 25 -4.94 3.58 8.57
C ASP A 25 -3.60 4.16 8.08
N LEU A 26 -2.76 4.70 8.98
CA LEU A 26 -1.44 5.30 8.68
C LEU A 26 -0.26 4.34 8.92
N GLY A 27 -0.48 3.18 9.52
CA GLY A 27 0.59 2.27 9.92
C GLY A 27 0.11 1.09 10.74
N ARG A 28 1.02 0.47 11.48
CA ARG A 28 0.77 -0.77 12.24
C ARG A 28 1.60 -0.83 13.51
N MET A 29 1.18 -1.64 14.47
CA MET A 29 2.00 -1.92 15.65
C MET A 29 3.20 -2.80 15.31
N ARG A 30 4.35 -2.49 15.92
CA ARG A 30 5.56 -3.29 15.84
C ARG A 30 5.26 -4.67 16.41
N GLY A 31 5.62 -5.71 15.65
CA GLY A 31 5.25 -7.10 15.97
C GLY A 31 4.11 -7.63 15.10
N TRP A 32 3.31 -6.76 14.45
CA TRP A 32 2.28 -7.17 13.47
C TRP A 32 2.89 -7.35 12.07
N ARG A 33 3.79 -8.32 11.93
CA ARG A 33 4.32 -8.77 10.65
C ARG A 33 4.13 -10.26 10.46
N ASP A 34 3.55 -10.64 9.31
CA ASP A 34 3.45 -12.05 8.93
C ASP A 34 4.84 -12.67 8.79
N ASN A 35 4.94 -13.94 9.20
CA ASN A 35 6.18 -14.68 9.13
C ASN A 35 6.09 -15.70 7.99
N ALA A 36 7.07 -15.65 7.08
CA ALA A 36 7.15 -16.66 6.03
C ALA A 36 7.54 -18.00 6.63
N LEU A 37 6.76 -19.03 6.32
CA LEU A 37 7.07 -20.41 6.60
C LEU A 37 7.47 -21.10 5.30
N VAL A 38 8.49 -21.96 5.40
CA VAL A 38 9.00 -22.75 4.29
C VAL A 38 9.11 -24.21 4.73
N GLY A 39 8.64 -25.10 3.88
CA GLY A 39 8.76 -26.55 4.04
C GLY A 39 9.31 -27.19 2.78
N TYR A 40 9.91 -28.36 2.97
CA TYR A 40 10.35 -29.23 1.90
C TYR A 40 9.50 -30.49 1.95
N GLY A 41 8.71 -30.71 0.91
CA GLY A 41 7.65 -31.71 0.86
C GLY A 41 7.75 -32.64 -0.32
N VAL A 42 6.84 -33.63 -0.33
CA VAL A 42 6.71 -34.62 -1.39
C VAL A 42 5.27 -34.63 -1.87
N VAL A 43 5.07 -34.47 -3.17
CA VAL A 43 3.78 -34.60 -3.85
C VAL A 43 3.71 -35.96 -4.52
N THR A 44 2.58 -36.65 -4.36
CA THR A 44 2.33 -37.97 -4.95
C THR A 44 1.09 -37.95 -5.84
N GLY A 45 0.92 -38.92 -6.74
CA GLY A 45 -0.27 -39.04 -7.60
C GLY A 45 -0.14 -38.36 -8.97
N LEU A 46 1.07 -37.99 -9.39
CA LEU A 46 1.32 -37.17 -10.60
C LEU A 46 1.22 -37.91 -11.95
N ALA A 47 0.62 -39.10 -12.01
CA ALA A 47 0.36 -39.86 -13.25
C ALA A 47 1.50 -39.85 -14.31
N GLY A 48 2.75 -39.99 -13.87
CA GLY A 48 3.95 -40.04 -14.72
C GLY A 48 4.60 -38.68 -15.05
N SER A 49 4.07 -37.59 -14.51
CA SER A 49 4.56 -36.21 -14.70
C SER A 49 5.42 -35.66 -13.56
N GLY A 50 5.72 -36.48 -12.55
CA GLY A 50 6.64 -36.15 -11.46
C GLY A 50 8.10 -36.10 -11.89
N ASP A 51 9.00 -36.08 -10.90
CA ASP A 51 10.44 -35.98 -11.14
C ASP A 51 10.99 -37.19 -11.90
N SER A 52 12.14 -37.02 -12.54
CA SER A 52 12.80 -38.14 -13.22
C SER A 52 13.27 -39.20 -12.20
N PRO A 53 13.21 -40.50 -12.52
CA PRO A 53 13.64 -41.56 -11.59
C PRO A 53 15.13 -41.49 -11.20
N THR A 54 15.93 -40.77 -11.99
CA THR A 54 17.36 -40.53 -11.74
C THR A 54 17.61 -39.36 -10.78
N ASN A 55 16.59 -38.58 -10.44
CA ASN A 55 16.70 -37.44 -9.54
C ASN A 55 17.03 -37.93 -8.11
N ARG A 56 18.26 -37.65 -7.67
CA ARG A 56 18.76 -38.10 -6.35
C ARG A 56 17.96 -37.50 -5.20
N THR A 57 17.54 -36.25 -5.35
CA THR A 57 16.82 -35.47 -4.34
C THR A 57 15.44 -36.10 -4.05
N THR A 58 14.72 -36.50 -5.10
CA THR A 58 13.42 -37.18 -5.00
C THR A 58 13.53 -38.56 -4.39
N ARG A 59 14.54 -39.33 -4.79
CA ARG A 59 14.80 -40.66 -4.21
C ARG A 59 15.09 -40.59 -2.72
N GLN A 60 15.94 -39.65 -2.31
CA GLN A 60 16.25 -39.45 -0.90
C GLN A 60 15.02 -38.99 -0.12
N ALA A 61 14.25 -38.03 -0.66
CA ALA A 61 13.05 -37.53 -0.01
C ALA A 61 12.02 -38.64 0.24
N LEU A 62 11.77 -39.50 -0.76
CA LEU A 62 10.83 -40.60 -0.63
C LEU A 62 11.35 -41.70 0.30
N ALA A 63 12.65 -42.02 0.27
CA ALA A 63 13.27 -42.94 1.22
C ALA A 63 13.12 -42.45 2.67
N ASN A 64 13.29 -41.14 2.91
CA ASN A 64 13.05 -40.54 4.23
C ASN A 64 11.58 -40.68 4.65
N VAL A 65 10.63 -40.45 3.74
CA VAL A 65 9.20 -40.67 4.02
C VAL A 65 8.94 -42.14 4.38
N PHE A 66 9.47 -43.10 3.63
CA PHE A 66 9.30 -44.52 3.95
C PHE A 66 9.91 -44.91 5.30
N SER A 67 11.05 -44.32 5.66
CA SER A 67 11.69 -44.56 6.95
C SER A 67 10.82 -44.16 8.15
N GLN A 68 9.98 -43.12 7.99
CA GLN A 68 9.01 -42.71 9.02
C GLN A 68 7.92 -43.77 9.26
N PHE A 69 7.66 -44.63 8.28
CA PHE A 69 6.74 -45.76 8.38
C PHE A 69 7.46 -47.09 8.71
N ASN A 70 8.68 -47.03 9.23
CA ASN A 70 9.53 -48.19 9.54
C ASN A 70 9.86 -49.07 8.31
N LEU A 71 9.79 -48.51 7.10
CA LEU A 71 10.20 -49.17 5.87
C LEU A 71 11.59 -48.66 5.48
N THR A 72 12.59 -49.53 5.60
CA THR A 72 13.97 -49.20 5.18
C THR A 72 14.14 -49.54 3.71
N VAL A 73 14.13 -48.51 2.87
CA VAL A 73 14.36 -48.62 1.43
C VAL A 73 15.59 -47.80 1.08
N ALA A 74 16.56 -48.40 0.39
CA ALA A 74 17.72 -47.66 -0.08
C ALA A 74 17.28 -46.65 -1.16
N PRO A 75 17.80 -45.41 -1.19
CA PRO A 75 17.42 -44.42 -2.19
C PRO A 75 17.53 -44.95 -3.63
N GLU A 76 18.49 -45.83 -3.92
CA GLU A 76 18.71 -46.42 -5.24
C GLU A 76 17.57 -47.33 -5.70
N GLN A 77 16.85 -47.92 -4.75
CA GLN A 77 15.70 -48.81 -5.00
C GLN A 77 14.41 -48.01 -5.26
N VAL A 78 14.40 -46.72 -4.96
CA VAL A 78 13.26 -45.85 -5.22
C VAL A 78 13.27 -45.42 -6.69
N GLN A 79 12.30 -45.89 -7.46
CA GLN A 79 12.06 -45.44 -8.82
C GLN A 79 10.59 -45.07 -9.00
N SER A 80 10.31 -43.79 -9.22
CA SER A 80 8.95 -43.32 -9.46
C SER A 80 8.95 -42.10 -10.38
N ARG A 81 7.96 -42.04 -11.27
CA ARG A 81 7.58 -40.83 -12.04
C ARG A 81 6.27 -40.22 -11.54
N ASN A 82 5.71 -40.77 -10.46
CA ASN A 82 4.43 -40.34 -9.87
C ASN A 82 4.63 -39.45 -8.65
N VAL A 83 5.88 -39.07 -8.37
CA VAL A 83 6.28 -38.34 -7.18
C VAL A 83 7.13 -37.15 -7.61
N ALA A 84 6.92 -36.01 -6.97
CA ALA A 84 7.75 -34.83 -7.13
C ALA A 84 8.17 -34.27 -5.77
N VAL A 85 9.39 -33.77 -5.70
CA VAL A 85 9.85 -32.93 -4.61
C VAL A 85 9.34 -31.52 -4.80
N VAL A 86 8.84 -30.92 -3.73
CA VAL A 86 8.28 -29.58 -3.75
C VAL A 86 8.80 -28.71 -2.62
N MET A 87 8.88 -27.42 -2.90
CA MET A 87 8.97 -26.37 -1.88
C MET A 87 7.56 -25.90 -1.56
N VAL A 88 7.23 -25.85 -0.26
CA VAL A 88 5.96 -25.37 0.25
C VAL A 88 6.20 -24.07 0.98
N THR A 89 5.44 -23.03 0.65
CA THR A 89 5.51 -21.72 1.32
C THR A 89 4.15 -21.33 1.84
N ALA A 90 4.12 -20.78 3.05
CA ALA A 90 2.92 -20.22 3.68
C ALA A 90 3.26 -18.91 4.38
N ALA A 91 2.28 -18.02 4.52
CA ALA A 91 2.39 -16.86 5.40
C ALA A 91 1.69 -17.19 6.72
N LEU A 92 2.41 -17.08 7.84
CA LEU A 92 1.88 -17.25 9.18
C LEU A 92 1.46 -15.88 9.74
N PRO A 93 0.15 -15.63 9.94
CA PRO A 93 -0.33 -14.42 10.56
C PRO A 93 0.20 -14.24 11.98
N THR A 94 0.30 -12.98 12.40
CA THR A 94 0.88 -12.57 13.68
C THR A 94 0.13 -13.00 14.92
N PHE A 95 -1.15 -13.33 14.75
CA PHE A 95 -2.07 -13.75 15.81
C PHE A 95 -2.64 -15.13 15.54
N ALA A 96 -2.01 -15.91 14.64
CA ALA A 96 -2.44 -17.25 14.35
C ALA A 96 -2.38 -18.12 15.61
N ARG A 97 -3.47 -18.82 15.86
CA ARG A 97 -3.65 -19.73 16.99
C ARG A 97 -3.48 -21.17 16.52
N GLU A 98 -3.20 -22.05 17.47
CA GLU A 98 -3.19 -23.48 17.23
C GLU A 98 -4.55 -23.93 16.67
N GLY A 99 -4.52 -24.69 15.58
CA GLY A 99 -5.71 -25.12 14.84
C GLY A 99 -6.15 -24.18 13.71
N ASP A 100 -5.60 -22.97 13.59
CA ASP A 100 -5.90 -22.09 12.46
C ASP A 100 -5.38 -22.69 11.15
N THR A 101 -6.13 -22.49 10.06
CA THR A 101 -5.74 -22.97 8.73
C THR A 101 -5.08 -21.87 7.91
N LEU A 102 -4.04 -22.22 7.15
CA LEU A 102 -3.29 -21.34 6.27
C LEU A 102 -3.36 -21.84 4.82
N ASP A 103 -3.44 -20.90 3.89
CA ASP A 103 -3.24 -21.18 2.47
C ASP A 103 -1.75 -21.43 2.21
N ILE A 104 -1.47 -22.47 1.42
CA ILE A 104 -0.11 -22.81 1.02
C ILE A 104 0.07 -22.74 -0.49
N THR A 105 1.26 -22.32 -0.89
CA THR A 105 1.71 -22.41 -2.28
C THR A 105 2.77 -23.50 -2.37
N VAL A 106 2.61 -24.39 -3.35
CA VAL A 106 3.48 -25.53 -3.59
C VAL A 106 4.14 -25.35 -4.95
N THR A 107 5.46 -25.45 -4.99
CA THR A 107 6.25 -25.28 -6.21
C THR A 107 7.16 -26.49 -6.39
N SER A 108 7.28 -26.99 -7.62
CA SER A 108 8.24 -28.06 -7.88
C SER A 108 9.68 -27.58 -7.59
N ALA A 109 10.42 -28.34 -6.80
CA ALA A 109 11.84 -28.09 -6.53
C ALA A 109 12.76 -28.98 -7.39
N GLY A 110 12.18 -30.00 -8.03
CA GLY A 110 12.85 -30.95 -8.89
C GLY A 110 12.64 -30.65 -10.37
N ASP A 111 12.47 -31.71 -11.15
CA ASP A 111 12.33 -31.69 -12.61
C ASP A 111 10.96 -32.21 -13.08
N ALA A 112 9.97 -32.21 -12.19
CA ALA A 112 8.59 -32.54 -12.51
C ALA A 112 8.03 -31.67 -13.64
N ARG A 113 7.31 -32.30 -14.57
CA ARG A 113 6.66 -31.61 -15.69
C ARG A 113 5.34 -30.96 -15.29
N SER A 114 4.65 -31.51 -14.29
CA SER A 114 3.36 -31.04 -13.82
C SER A 114 3.10 -31.47 -12.37
N LEU A 115 2.39 -30.64 -11.62
CA LEU A 115 1.86 -30.95 -10.29
C LEU A 115 0.35 -31.27 -10.31
N VAL A 116 -0.27 -31.28 -11.50
CA VAL A 116 -1.71 -31.50 -11.69
C VAL A 116 -2.10 -32.90 -11.17
N GLY A 117 -3.18 -32.95 -10.37
CA GLY A 117 -3.70 -34.18 -9.79
C GLY A 117 -2.87 -34.72 -8.61
N GLY A 118 -1.82 -34.00 -8.21
CA GLY A 118 -0.99 -34.38 -7.08
C GLY A 118 -1.65 -34.12 -5.73
N SER A 119 -1.19 -34.85 -4.71
CA SER A 119 -1.49 -34.59 -3.30
C SER A 119 -0.19 -34.41 -2.51
N LEU A 120 -0.11 -33.34 -1.72
CA LEU A 120 1.00 -33.03 -0.83
C LEU A 120 0.92 -33.94 0.40
N LEU A 121 1.97 -34.70 0.64
CA LEU A 121 2.14 -35.44 1.89
C LEU A 121 2.43 -34.48 3.05
N MET A 122 2.07 -34.90 4.27
CA MET A 122 2.29 -34.12 5.48
C MET A 122 3.72 -33.57 5.55
N THR A 123 3.83 -32.25 5.51
CA THR A 123 5.08 -31.51 5.36
C THR A 123 5.18 -30.46 6.47
N PRO A 124 6.20 -30.52 7.35
CA PRO A 124 6.39 -29.51 8.37
C PRO A 124 6.90 -28.20 7.76
N LEU A 125 6.25 -27.09 8.11
CA LEU A 125 6.63 -25.75 7.69
C LEU A 125 7.40 -25.04 8.81
N LYS A 126 8.60 -24.57 8.47
CA LYS A 126 9.54 -23.93 9.39
C LYS A 126 9.67 -22.44 9.13
N ALA A 127 9.83 -21.65 10.19
CA ALA A 127 10.22 -20.25 10.04
C ALA A 127 11.75 -20.12 9.90
N ALA A 128 12.24 -18.90 9.71
CA ALA A 128 13.68 -18.60 9.60
C ALA A 128 14.52 -19.04 10.82
N ASN A 129 13.90 -19.25 11.99
CA ASN A 129 14.55 -19.77 13.19
C ASN A 129 14.68 -21.31 13.21
N GLY A 130 14.21 -22.01 12.17
CA GLY A 130 14.26 -23.46 12.03
C GLY A 130 13.21 -24.25 12.83
N ARG A 131 12.38 -23.58 13.63
CA ARG A 131 11.28 -24.23 14.38
C ARG A 131 10.07 -24.45 13.48
N VAL A 132 9.36 -25.55 13.69
CA VAL A 132 8.12 -25.88 12.98
C VAL A 132 6.96 -25.11 13.63
N TYR A 133 6.16 -24.43 12.79
CA TYR A 133 4.99 -23.66 13.24
C TYR A 133 3.68 -24.19 12.68
N ALA A 134 3.71 -24.85 11.52
CA ALA A 134 2.52 -25.40 10.88
C ALA A 134 2.84 -26.72 10.16
N LEU A 135 1.82 -27.55 9.96
CA LEU A 135 1.88 -28.78 9.18
C LEU A 135 1.01 -28.62 7.92
N ALA A 136 1.61 -28.83 6.75
CA ALA A 136 0.96 -28.69 5.45
C ALA A 136 0.63 -30.06 4.84
N GLN A 137 -0.57 -30.23 4.30
CA GLN A 137 -0.99 -31.43 3.57
C GLN A 137 -2.21 -31.14 2.67
N GLY A 138 -2.46 -32.01 1.69
CA GLY A 138 -3.71 -32.03 0.96
C GLY A 138 -3.58 -32.00 -0.57
N PRO A 139 -4.72 -32.08 -1.28
CA PRO A 139 -4.75 -32.14 -2.73
C PRO A 139 -4.36 -30.79 -3.35
N LEU A 140 -3.52 -30.81 -4.39
CA LEU A 140 -3.08 -29.60 -5.07
C LEU A 140 -4.12 -29.12 -6.07
N SER A 141 -4.41 -27.82 -6.01
CA SER A 141 -5.10 -27.10 -7.07
C SER A 141 -4.08 -26.42 -7.97
N VAL A 142 -4.03 -26.81 -9.24
CA VAL A 142 -3.10 -26.26 -10.24
C VAL A 142 -3.88 -25.56 -11.33
N GLY A 143 -3.64 -24.27 -11.53
CA GLY A 143 -4.36 -23.43 -12.50
C GLY A 143 -3.86 -23.55 -13.94
N GLY A 144 -2.90 -24.44 -14.23
CA GLY A 144 -2.27 -24.61 -15.54
C GLY A 144 -2.30 -26.05 -16.03
N TYR A 145 -2.22 -26.21 -17.35
CA TYR A 145 -2.10 -27.52 -17.99
C TYR A 145 -1.17 -27.46 -19.18
N ARG A 146 -0.51 -28.60 -19.45
CA ARG A 146 0.36 -28.81 -20.59
C ARG A 146 -0.09 -30.09 -21.28
N TYR A 147 -0.44 -29.97 -22.56
CA TYR A 147 -0.73 -31.11 -23.43
C TYR A 147 0.37 -31.22 -24.48
N ASP A 148 0.99 -32.40 -24.53
CA ASP A 148 1.96 -32.76 -25.57
C ASP A 148 1.27 -33.77 -26.51
N ALA A 149 1.02 -33.39 -27.77
CA ALA A 149 0.43 -34.28 -28.77
C ALA A 149 1.10 -34.07 -30.14
N ASN A 150 1.60 -35.15 -30.75
CA ASN A 150 2.18 -35.15 -32.11
C ASN A 150 3.27 -34.09 -32.36
N GLY A 151 4.11 -33.81 -31.37
CA GLY A 151 5.18 -32.80 -31.45
C GLY A 151 4.72 -31.35 -31.20
N ASN A 152 3.41 -31.12 -31.01
CA ASN A 152 2.88 -29.83 -30.58
C ASN A 152 2.72 -29.79 -29.05
N VAL A 153 3.27 -28.74 -28.45
CA VAL A 153 3.14 -28.44 -27.02
C VAL A 153 2.19 -27.27 -26.88
N VAL A 154 1.03 -27.50 -26.28
CA VAL A 154 0.09 -26.43 -25.87
C VAL A 154 0.16 -26.30 -24.37
N GLN A 155 0.69 -25.17 -23.89
CA GLN A 155 0.78 -24.87 -22.47
C GLN A 155 0.03 -23.58 -22.16
N LYS A 156 -0.86 -23.65 -21.16
CA LYS A 156 -1.53 -22.48 -20.58
C LYS A 156 -1.18 -22.41 -19.09
N ASN A 157 -0.65 -21.27 -18.64
CA ASN A 157 -0.14 -21.02 -17.29
C ASN A 157 1.06 -21.93 -16.91
N HIS A 158 1.37 -22.01 -15.61
CA HIS A 158 2.49 -22.76 -15.07
C HIS A 158 2.00 -24.06 -14.39
N PRO A 159 2.22 -25.25 -14.99
CA PRO A 159 1.75 -26.52 -14.42
C PRO A 159 2.59 -27.01 -13.23
N THR A 160 3.73 -26.37 -12.94
CA THR A 160 4.67 -26.72 -11.87
C THR A 160 4.43 -25.96 -10.56
N VAL A 161 3.37 -25.15 -10.50
CA VAL A 161 2.95 -24.39 -9.32
C VAL A 161 1.50 -24.72 -9.00
N GLY A 162 1.25 -25.08 -7.74
CA GLY A 162 -0.09 -25.32 -7.21
C GLY A 162 -0.33 -24.57 -5.91
N SER A 163 -1.58 -24.47 -5.51
CA SER A 163 -1.99 -24.00 -4.20
C SER A 163 -2.86 -25.04 -3.51
N VAL A 164 -2.83 -25.05 -2.18
CA VAL A 164 -3.78 -25.82 -1.36
C VAL A 164 -4.44 -24.81 -0.41
N PRO A 165 -5.67 -24.36 -0.72
CA PRO A 165 -6.42 -23.50 0.18
C PRO A 165 -6.67 -24.19 1.52
N SER A 166 -6.46 -23.49 2.64
CA SER A 166 -6.52 -24.05 3.99
C SER A 166 -5.69 -25.33 4.18
N GLY A 167 -4.61 -25.48 3.40
CA GLY A 167 -3.80 -26.71 3.32
C GLY A 167 -2.77 -26.87 4.43
N ALA A 168 -2.60 -25.89 5.31
CA ALA A 168 -1.75 -26.05 6.49
C ALA A 168 -2.48 -25.73 7.78
N THR A 169 -2.19 -26.47 8.85
CA THR A 169 -2.71 -26.23 10.19
C THR A 169 -1.60 -25.73 11.09
N VAL A 170 -1.86 -24.67 11.86
CA VAL A 170 -0.91 -24.11 12.82
C VAL A 170 -0.82 -25.00 14.05
N GLU A 171 0.37 -25.48 14.38
CA GLU A 171 0.67 -26.30 15.57
C GLU A 171 1.17 -25.46 16.73
N VAL A 172 1.93 -24.40 16.42
CA VAL A 172 2.48 -23.49 17.42
C VAL A 172 2.02 -22.10 17.08
N GLY A 173 1.06 -21.61 17.86
CA GLY A 173 0.61 -20.22 17.75
C GLY A 173 1.77 -19.24 17.97
N VAL A 174 1.71 -18.11 17.29
CA VAL A 174 2.64 -17.00 17.55
C VAL A 174 1.88 -15.96 18.35
N THR A 175 2.34 -15.70 19.58
CA THR A 175 1.93 -14.51 20.30
C THR A 175 2.95 -13.43 20.02
N ALA A 176 2.59 -12.47 19.16
CA ALA A 176 3.37 -11.24 19.04
C ALA A 176 3.42 -10.56 20.42
N GLN A 177 4.61 -10.41 21.00
CA GLN A 177 4.79 -9.56 22.17
C GLN A 177 4.66 -8.09 21.70
N ILE A 178 3.46 -7.52 21.91
CA ILE A 178 3.15 -6.14 21.51
C ILE A 178 3.77 -5.14 22.50
N VAL A 179 3.88 -5.53 23.77
CA VAL A 179 4.42 -4.70 24.86
C VAL A 179 5.85 -5.16 25.14
N ASN A 180 6.80 -4.24 25.03
CA ASN A 180 8.20 -4.49 25.39
C ASN A 180 8.37 -4.61 26.91
N ALA A 181 9.53 -5.08 27.37
CA ALA A 181 9.86 -5.18 28.80
C ALA A 181 9.69 -3.84 29.55
N ASP A 182 9.88 -2.72 28.86
CA ASP A 182 9.73 -1.35 29.39
C ASP A 182 8.30 -0.81 29.30
N GLN A 183 7.30 -1.68 29.07
CA GLN A 183 5.87 -1.32 28.98
C GLN A 183 5.52 -0.38 27.83
N ASN A 184 6.39 -0.33 26.82
CA ASN A 184 6.20 0.49 25.64
C ASN A 184 5.71 -0.36 24.48
N VAL A 185 4.72 0.17 23.76
CA VAL A 185 4.29 -0.34 22.46
C VAL A 185 4.83 0.62 21.41
N THR A 186 5.30 0.09 20.28
CA THR A 186 5.75 0.94 19.17
C THR A 186 4.79 0.87 18.01
N PHE A 187 4.25 2.01 17.60
CA PHE A 187 3.54 2.15 16.34
C PHE A 187 4.55 2.50 15.23
N VAL A 188 4.39 1.90 14.06
CA VAL A 188 5.26 2.07 12.90
C VAL A 188 4.43 2.56 11.72
N LEU A 189 4.74 3.75 11.22
CA LEU A 189 4.14 4.34 10.03
C LEU A 189 4.46 3.54 8.78
N ALA A 190 3.49 3.48 7.85
CA ALA A 190 3.68 2.87 6.54
C ALA A 190 4.59 3.72 5.63
N GLU A 191 4.39 5.03 5.63
CA GLU A 191 5.25 6.01 4.95
C GLU A 191 6.00 6.83 6.02
N PRO A 192 7.34 6.76 6.08
CA PRO A 192 8.11 7.53 7.08
C PRO A 192 7.97 9.04 6.86
N ASP A 193 7.52 9.75 7.88
CA ASP A 193 7.39 11.21 7.88
C ASP A 193 7.43 11.79 9.31
N TYR A 194 8.34 12.74 9.54
CA TYR A 194 8.53 13.35 10.86
C TYR A 194 7.31 14.18 11.30
N THR A 195 6.69 14.93 10.39
CA THR A 195 5.53 15.77 10.72
C THR A 195 4.37 14.92 11.17
N THR A 196 4.07 13.86 10.43
CA THR A 196 3.00 12.89 10.72
C THR A 196 3.27 12.15 12.02
N ALA A 197 4.49 11.63 12.24
CA ALA A 197 4.85 10.97 13.48
C ALA A 197 4.67 11.88 14.71
N THR A 198 5.08 13.15 14.60
CA THR A 198 4.93 14.16 15.67
C THR A 198 3.46 14.49 15.93
N ARG A 199 2.66 14.64 14.87
CA ARG A 199 1.21 14.89 14.98
C ARG A 199 0.47 13.71 15.61
N ILE A 200 0.85 12.47 15.29
CA ILE A 200 0.28 11.26 15.91
C ILE A 200 0.58 11.24 17.41
N ALA A 201 1.84 11.44 17.79
CA ALA A 201 2.22 11.47 19.21
C ALA A 201 1.44 12.56 19.98
N ALA A 202 1.32 13.77 19.40
CA ALA A 202 0.54 14.85 19.99
C ALA A 202 -0.97 14.53 20.08
N ALA A 203 -1.54 13.90 19.06
CA ALA A 203 -2.95 13.50 19.06
C ALA A 203 -3.26 12.43 20.11
N ILE A 204 -2.40 11.41 20.22
CA ILE A 204 -2.49 10.39 21.27
C ILE A 204 -2.42 11.05 22.66
N ASN A 205 -1.45 11.94 22.87
CA ASN A 205 -1.29 12.63 24.15
C ASN A 205 -2.50 13.50 24.52
N ARG A 206 -3.18 14.11 23.54
CA ARG A 206 -4.38 14.92 23.77
C ARG A 206 -5.59 14.07 24.17
N GLN A 207 -5.72 12.86 23.62
CA GLN A 207 -6.92 12.03 23.81
C GLN A 207 -6.79 11.05 24.98
N LEU A 208 -5.58 10.53 25.23
CA LEU A 208 -5.35 9.44 26.18
C LEU A 208 -4.60 9.86 27.46
N GLY A 209 -3.90 10.99 27.43
CA GLY A 209 -3.15 11.51 28.57
C GLY A 209 -1.78 12.07 28.16
N SER A 210 -1.30 13.08 28.88
CA SER A 210 -0.05 13.76 28.54
C SER A 210 1.18 12.87 28.79
N GLY A 211 2.13 12.89 27.86
CA GLY A 211 3.42 12.20 28.01
C GLY A 211 3.40 10.70 27.73
N LEU A 212 2.29 10.15 27.23
CA LEU A 212 2.17 8.72 26.90
C LEU A 212 2.84 8.36 25.57
N ALA A 213 2.80 9.25 24.57
CA ALA A 213 3.37 9.00 23.25
C ALA A 213 4.49 9.96 22.90
N LYS A 214 5.54 9.43 22.27
CA LYS A 214 6.69 10.19 21.77
C LYS A 214 7.11 9.67 20.40
N ALA A 215 7.28 10.58 19.43
CA ALA A 215 7.91 10.23 18.17
C ALA A 215 9.40 9.97 18.40
N ARG A 216 9.86 8.75 18.09
CA ARG A 216 11.26 8.34 18.22
C ARG A 216 12.06 8.68 16.97
N ASP A 217 11.48 8.42 15.81
CA ASP A 217 12.07 8.69 14.49
C ASP A 217 10.94 8.97 13.47
N ALA A 218 11.29 9.06 12.17
CA ALA A 218 10.32 9.37 11.11
C ALA A 218 9.21 8.31 10.96
N ALA A 219 9.41 7.08 11.43
CA ALA A 219 8.44 6.00 11.29
C ALA A 219 7.92 5.48 12.64
N GLY A 220 8.74 5.48 13.68
CA GLY A 220 8.47 4.89 14.97
C GLY A 220 7.91 5.90 15.99
N ILE A 221 6.73 5.60 16.52
CA ILE A 221 6.10 6.30 17.63
C ILE A 221 6.07 5.35 18.82
N GLU A 222 6.73 5.72 19.90
CA GLU A 222 6.75 4.96 21.15
C GLU A 222 5.61 5.41 22.05
N ILE A 223 4.83 4.46 22.56
CA ILE A 223 3.63 4.69 23.36
C ILE A 223 3.76 3.89 24.65
N HIS A 224 3.83 4.58 25.77
CA HIS A 224 3.88 3.99 27.10
C HIS A 224 2.48 3.55 27.55
N VAL A 225 2.34 2.32 28.00
CA VAL A 225 1.07 1.76 28.49
C VAL A 225 1.00 1.89 30.01
N PRO A 226 0.05 2.69 30.57
CA PRO A 226 -0.11 2.82 32.00
C PRO A 226 -0.51 1.50 32.68
N ASP A 227 -0.09 1.32 33.93
CA ASP A 227 -0.38 0.14 34.75
C ASP A 227 -1.87 -0.20 34.84
N ALA A 228 -2.71 0.82 34.99
CA ALA A 228 -4.17 0.67 35.08
C ALA A 228 -4.80 0.12 33.79
N SER A 229 -4.13 0.26 32.64
CA SER A 229 -4.63 -0.17 31.33
C SER A 229 -4.09 -1.53 30.90
N ARG A 230 -3.27 -2.21 31.72
CA ARG A 230 -2.68 -3.53 31.37
C ARG A 230 -3.73 -4.63 31.23
N GLU A 231 -4.68 -4.72 32.16
CA GLU A 231 -5.76 -5.71 32.11
C GLU A 231 -6.72 -5.45 30.94
N GLN A 232 -6.75 -4.21 30.44
CA GLN A 232 -7.59 -3.75 29.35
C GLN A 232 -6.75 -3.31 28.14
N LEU A 233 -5.61 -3.96 27.90
CA LEU A 233 -4.67 -3.58 26.84
C LEU A 233 -5.35 -3.51 25.47
N VAL A 234 -6.25 -4.45 25.18
CA VAL A 234 -7.02 -4.47 23.91
C VAL A 234 -7.87 -3.20 23.75
N ASN A 235 -8.53 -2.76 24.82
CA ASN A 235 -9.32 -1.51 24.80
C ASN A 235 -8.42 -0.30 24.62
N TYR A 236 -7.27 -0.25 25.30
CA TYR A 236 -6.31 0.83 25.18
C TYR A 236 -5.74 0.93 23.75
N LEU A 237 -5.35 -0.20 23.15
CA LEU A 237 -4.91 -0.26 21.76
C LEU A 237 -6.02 0.18 20.78
N THR A 238 -7.26 -0.24 21.02
CA THR A 238 -8.42 0.18 20.22
C THR A 238 -8.63 1.70 20.30
N GLN A 239 -8.42 2.31 21.47
CA GLN A 239 -8.51 3.76 21.61
C GLN A 239 -7.40 4.47 20.83
N ILE A 240 -6.16 3.97 20.88
CA ILE A 240 -5.03 4.50 20.08
C ILE A 240 -5.34 4.41 18.59
N GLU A 241 -5.83 3.26 18.11
CA GLU A 241 -6.14 3.04 16.70
C GLU A 241 -7.20 3.99 16.15
N ASN A 242 -8.16 4.40 17.00
CA ASN A 242 -9.25 5.30 16.65
C ASN A 242 -8.91 6.78 16.81
N VAL A 243 -7.70 7.14 17.26
CA VAL A 243 -7.26 8.53 17.29
C VAL A 243 -7.25 9.08 15.86
N MET A 244 -7.88 10.25 15.67
CA MET A 244 -7.93 10.94 14.37
C MET A 244 -6.74 11.90 14.25
N VAL A 245 -6.03 11.81 13.13
CA VAL A 245 -4.84 12.61 12.85
C VAL A 245 -4.89 13.12 11.42
N GLU A 246 -4.44 14.36 11.22
CA GLU A 246 -4.20 14.93 9.90
C GLU A 246 -2.73 14.65 9.49
N PRO A 247 -2.47 13.63 8.64
CA PRO A 247 -1.12 13.34 8.18
C PRO A 247 -0.60 14.45 7.26
N ASP A 248 0.72 14.58 7.21
CA ASP A 248 1.39 15.45 6.25
C ASP A 248 1.59 14.67 4.93
N ARG A 249 0.57 14.74 4.07
CA ARG A 249 0.61 14.08 2.77
C ARG A 249 1.37 14.95 1.78
N ARG A 250 2.43 14.41 1.19
CA ARG A 250 3.03 15.01 -0.01
C ARG A 250 2.02 14.91 -1.14
N ALA A 251 1.80 16.02 -1.84
CA ALA A 251 0.94 16.04 -3.00
C ALA A 251 1.56 15.13 -4.09
N LYS A 252 0.77 14.23 -4.69
CA LYS A 252 1.24 13.26 -5.70
C LYS A 252 0.35 13.34 -6.94
N VAL A 253 0.95 13.34 -8.12
CA VAL A 253 0.28 13.24 -9.42
C VAL A 253 0.71 11.92 -10.06
N VAL A 254 -0.25 11.03 -10.29
CA VAL A 254 -0.03 9.71 -10.91
C VAL A 254 -0.60 9.73 -12.32
N ILE A 255 0.20 9.32 -13.29
CA ILE A 255 -0.21 9.26 -14.70
C ILE A 255 0.05 7.87 -15.23
N ASN A 256 -0.95 7.26 -15.86
CA ASN A 256 -0.79 5.99 -16.56
C ASN A 256 -0.60 6.27 -18.07
N GLU A 257 0.57 5.98 -18.62
CA GLU A 257 0.87 6.26 -20.03
C GLU A 257 0.01 5.41 -20.98
N ARG A 258 -0.33 4.18 -20.57
CA ARG A 258 -1.10 3.24 -21.40
C ARG A 258 -2.59 3.57 -21.45
N THR A 259 -3.19 3.96 -20.32
CA THR A 259 -4.64 4.27 -20.26
C THR A 259 -4.94 5.75 -20.44
N GLY A 260 -3.94 6.62 -20.39
CA GLY A 260 -4.13 8.08 -20.44
C GLY A 260 -4.73 8.66 -19.16
N THR A 261 -4.85 7.87 -18.09
CA THR A 261 -5.49 8.30 -16.83
C THR A 261 -4.52 9.16 -16.02
N VAL A 262 -4.98 10.34 -15.59
CA VAL A 262 -4.25 11.24 -14.70
C VAL A 262 -5.03 11.38 -13.40
N VAL A 263 -4.36 11.12 -12.28
CA VAL A 263 -4.92 11.25 -10.93
C VAL A 263 -4.06 12.25 -10.16
N SER A 264 -4.67 13.34 -9.70
CA SER A 264 -4.03 14.34 -8.84
C SER A 264 -4.54 14.16 -7.41
N GLY A 265 -3.64 13.81 -6.48
CA GLY A 265 -3.95 13.64 -5.07
C GLY A 265 -3.88 14.97 -4.31
N GLY A 266 -5.01 15.43 -3.79
CA GLY A 266 -5.13 16.70 -3.04
C GLY A 266 -5.07 17.95 -3.91
N ASP A 267 -4.97 19.12 -3.26
CA ASP A 267 -4.85 20.44 -3.90
C ASP A 267 -3.43 20.67 -4.46
N VAL A 268 -3.03 19.91 -5.48
CA VAL A 268 -1.71 20.09 -6.13
C VAL A 268 -1.69 21.43 -6.87
N ARG A 269 -0.91 22.37 -6.35
CA ARG A 269 -0.75 23.71 -6.93
C ARG A 269 0.43 23.81 -7.88
N ILE A 270 0.25 24.61 -8.93
CA ILE A 270 1.29 24.99 -9.89
C ILE A 270 1.65 26.45 -9.67
N SER A 271 2.93 26.74 -9.46
CA SER A 271 3.43 28.10 -9.37
C SER A 271 3.56 28.76 -10.74
N LYS A 272 3.75 30.07 -10.75
CA LYS A 272 3.91 30.84 -12.00
C LYS A 272 5.03 30.27 -12.85
N VAL A 273 4.69 29.85 -14.07
CA VAL A 273 5.64 29.26 -15.01
C VAL A 273 5.16 29.50 -16.43
N ALA A 274 6.10 29.76 -17.34
CA ALA A 274 5.86 29.83 -18.77
C ALA A 274 6.66 28.72 -19.46
N ILE A 275 5.98 27.91 -20.27
CA ILE A 275 6.57 26.76 -20.97
C ILE A 275 6.12 26.77 -22.41
N SER A 276 7.05 26.53 -23.33
CA SER A 276 6.77 26.26 -24.73
C SER A 276 7.08 24.79 -25.00
N HIS A 277 6.09 24.02 -25.46
CA HIS A 277 6.25 22.60 -25.76
C HIS A 277 5.49 22.24 -27.03
N GLY A 278 6.21 21.82 -28.08
CA GLY A 278 5.64 21.67 -29.42
C GLY A 278 5.08 23.00 -29.91
N ASP A 279 3.82 22.98 -30.37
CA ASP A 279 3.09 24.19 -30.78
C ASP A 279 2.42 24.91 -29.58
N LEU A 280 2.40 24.33 -28.38
CA LEU A 280 1.69 24.88 -27.22
C LEU A 280 2.57 25.84 -26.43
N LYS A 281 2.02 27.03 -26.11
CA LYS A 281 2.61 27.99 -25.17
C LYS A 281 1.72 28.13 -23.95
N ILE A 282 2.22 27.69 -22.80
CA ILE A 282 1.50 27.64 -21.53
C ILE A 282 2.08 28.73 -20.64
N SER A 283 1.25 29.62 -20.11
CA SER A 283 1.66 30.67 -19.17
C SER A 283 0.71 30.70 -17.98
N ILE A 284 1.18 30.28 -16.82
CA ILE A 284 0.42 30.29 -15.58
C ILE A 284 0.82 31.55 -14.80
N ALA A 285 -0.13 32.45 -14.59
CA ALA A 285 0.10 33.72 -13.89
C ALA A 285 -1.03 34.02 -12.90
N THR A 286 -0.74 33.90 -11.61
CA THR A 286 -1.67 34.29 -10.55
C THR A 286 -1.87 35.81 -10.52
N GLN A 287 -3.10 36.27 -10.75
CA GLN A 287 -3.51 37.67 -10.61
C GLN A 287 -4.16 37.88 -9.23
N ASN A 288 -3.61 38.81 -8.43
CA ASN A 288 -4.20 39.20 -7.15
C ASN A 288 -4.85 40.57 -7.31
N THR A 289 -6.17 40.65 -7.22
CA THR A 289 -6.91 41.92 -7.28
C THR A 289 -7.34 42.33 -5.87
N ALA A 290 -6.99 43.55 -5.46
CA ALA A 290 -7.48 44.16 -4.24
C ALA A 290 -8.62 45.13 -4.58
N SER A 291 -9.74 45.06 -3.88
CA SER A 291 -10.81 46.05 -4.00
C SER A 291 -10.66 47.09 -2.88
N GLN A 292 -10.20 48.28 -3.25
CA GLN A 292 -10.11 49.43 -2.36
C GLN A 292 -11.07 50.52 -2.87
N PRO A 293 -11.94 51.08 -2.00
CA PRO A 293 -12.78 52.21 -2.39
C PRO A 293 -11.94 53.47 -2.63
N LEU A 294 -12.25 54.20 -3.71
CA LEU A 294 -11.44 55.31 -4.23
C LEU A 294 -11.47 56.60 -3.37
N VAL A 295 -12.40 56.73 -2.42
CA VAL A 295 -12.54 57.94 -1.58
C VAL A 295 -12.83 57.55 -0.13
N ILE A 296 -11.90 57.86 0.78
CA ILE A 296 -12.07 57.69 2.24
C ILE A 296 -12.44 59.07 2.83
N GLY A 297 -13.74 59.35 2.97
CA GLY A 297 -14.23 60.63 3.51
C GLY A 297 -14.04 60.83 5.02
N ARG A 298 -13.69 59.76 5.76
CA ARG A 298 -13.24 59.71 7.18
C ARG A 298 -13.01 58.23 7.51
N GLY A 299 -11.76 57.80 7.63
CA GLY A 299 -11.42 56.42 7.96
C GLY A 299 -11.63 56.15 9.45
N GLY A 300 -12.70 55.43 9.82
CA GLY A 300 -12.78 54.80 11.13
C GLY A 300 -11.80 53.62 11.23
N ALA A 301 -11.41 53.22 12.44
CA ALA A 301 -10.48 52.12 12.71
C ALA A 301 -10.91 50.75 12.12
N ASP A 302 -12.12 50.66 11.57
CA ASP A 302 -12.71 49.46 10.97
C ASP A 302 -12.69 49.44 9.42
N VAL A 303 -12.09 50.42 8.75
CA VAL A 303 -11.95 50.38 7.28
C VAL A 303 -10.76 49.50 6.89
N ARG A 304 -11.03 48.35 6.26
CA ARG A 304 -10.00 47.38 5.83
C ARG A 304 -10.17 47.05 4.35
N THR A 305 -9.06 46.84 3.65
CA THR A 305 -9.08 46.38 2.25
C THR A 305 -9.59 44.95 2.19
N ALA A 306 -10.63 44.69 1.41
CA ALA A 306 -11.13 43.35 1.16
C ALA A 306 -10.46 42.79 -0.10
N ILE A 307 -9.88 41.59 0.01
CA ILE A 307 -9.41 40.82 -1.15
C ILE A 307 -10.67 40.14 -1.71
N VAL A 308 -11.00 40.42 -2.97
CA VAL A 308 -12.18 39.86 -3.66
C VAL A 308 -11.77 39.31 -5.01
N THR A 309 -12.24 38.10 -5.30
CA THR A 309 -12.03 37.39 -6.57
C THR A 309 -13.18 37.75 -7.52
N ASN A 310 -12.91 38.58 -8.53
CA ASN A 310 -13.89 38.90 -9.57
C ASN A 310 -13.36 38.44 -10.93
N SER A 311 -14.10 37.53 -11.58
CA SER A 311 -13.80 37.05 -12.93
C SER A 311 -14.55 37.89 -13.97
N ARG A 312 -13.83 38.47 -14.93
CA ARG A 312 -14.41 39.06 -16.14
C ARG A 312 -13.78 38.37 -17.34
N VAL A 313 -14.60 37.71 -18.15
CA VAL A 313 -14.18 36.99 -19.35
C VAL A 313 -14.43 37.91 -20.54
N ASP A 314 -13.37 38.25 -21.25
CA ASP A 314 -13.42 38.87 -22.58
C ASP A 314 -12.73 37.91 -23.54
N VAL A 315 -13.39 37.57 -24.65
CA VAL A 315 -12.91 36.57 -25.61
C VAL A 315 -12.50 37.30 -26.87
N ASP A 316 -11.19 37.36 -27.13
CA ASP A 316 -10.65 37.73 -28.43
C ASP A 316 -10.21 36.45 -29.15
N GLU A 317 -10.97 36.07 -30.18
CA GLU A 317 -10.68 34.92 -31.03
C GLU A 317 -9.66 35.33 -32.09
N GLN A 318 -8.37 35.12 -31.81
CA GLN A 318 -7.36 35.01 -32.85
C GLN A 318 -6.81 33.59 -32.90
N ASN A 319 -7.07 32.94 -34.04
CA ASN A 319 -6.51 31.66 -34.46
C ASN A 319 -4.96 31.68 -34.36
N GLY A 320 -4.43 31.03 -33.33
CA GLY A 320 -3.00 30.85 -33.01
C GLY A 320 -2.87 30.03 -31.70
N PRO A 321 -1.77 29.30 -31.47
CA PRO A 321 -1.76 28.11 -30.61
C PRO A 321 -2.22 28.36 -29.17
N GLY A 322 -2.94 27.35 -28.63
CA GLY A 322 -3.76 27.42 -27.42
C GLY A 322 -3.14 28.18 -26.25
N TYR A 323 -3.70 29.37 -25.99
CA TYR A 323 -3.44 30.15 -24.79
C TYR A 323 -4.35 29.65 -23.66
N LEU A 324 -3.78 29.05 -22.62
CA LEU A 324 -4.51 28.62 -21.43
C LEU A 324 -4.68 29.81 -20.47
N ALA A 325 -5.92 30.11 -20.11
CA ALA A 325 -6.30 31.25 -19.26
C ALA A 325 -5.71 31.18 -17.83
N PRO A 326 -5.48 32.35 -17.17
CA PRO A 326 -4.69 32.48 -15.94
C PRO A 326 -5.31 31.93 -14.64
N ASN A 327 -6.40 31.15 -14.71
CA ASN A 327 -7.13 30.69 -13.52
C ASN A 327 -6.85 29.24 -13.11
N ASN A 328 -5.91 28.56 -13.77
CA ASN A 328 -5.61 27.15 -13.56
C ASN A 328 -4.40 26.97 -12.63
N ASP A 329 -4.55 27.38 -11.37
CA ASP A 329 -3.49 27.22 -10.36
C ASP A 329 -3.34 25.76 -9.91
N THR A 330 -4.18 24.83 -10.38
CA THR A 330 -4.13 23.40 -10.04
C THR A 330 -3.77 22.52 -11.23
N VAL A 331 -3.19 21.36 -10.93
CA VAL A 331 -2.90 20.32 -11.94
C VAL A 331 -4.17 19.77 -12.57
N ALA A 332 -5.26 19.65 -11.81
CA ALA A 332 -6.53 19.17 -12.33
C ALA A 332 -7.04 20.07 -13.45
N ASP A 333 -7.05 21.39 -13.24
CA ASP A 333 -7.52 22.36 -14.22
C ASP A 333 -6.62 22.38 -15.47
N LEU A 334 -5.30 22.28 -15.27
CA LEU A 334 -4.34 22.20 -16.37
C LEU A 334 -4.56 20.95 -17.22
N VAL A 335 -4.70 19.78 -16.59
CA VAL A 335 -4.90 18.51 -17.29
C VAL A 335 -6.24 18.50 -18.01
N GLU A 336 -7.31 18.99 -17.38
CA GLU A 336 -8.62 19.12 -18.02
C GLU A 336 -8.56 20.02 -19.26
N SER A 337 -7.83 21.14 -19.16
CA SER A 337 -7.73 22.08 -20.27
C SER A 337 -6.86 21.52 -21.41
N LEU A 338 -5.77 20.82 -21.11
CA LEU A 338 -4.96 20.11 -22.10
C LEU A 338 -5.74 18.96 -22.76
N ALA A 339 -6.60 18.27 -22.00
CA ALA A 339 -7.49 17.24 -22.52
C ALA A 339 -8.54 17.83 -23.47
N LYS A 340 -9.12 19.00 -23.16
CA LYS A 340 -10.04 19.74 -24.06
C LYS A 340 -9.37 20.12 -25.37
N LEU A 341 -8.07 20.44 -25.34
CA LEU A 341 -7.25 20.73 -26.52
C LEU A 341 -6.82 19.47 -27.29
N LYS A 342 -7.32 18.28 -26.92
CA LYS A 342 -6.97 16.98 -27.52
C LYS A 342 -5.46 16.68 -27.51
N THR A 343 -4.76 17.19 -26.50
CA THR A 343 -3.32 16.95 -26.32
C THR A 343 -3.06 15.46 -26.03
N ASN A 344 -2.02 14.88 -26.63
CA ASN A 344 -1.66 13.48 -26.38
C ASN A 344 -1.16 13.32 -24.92
N THR A 345 -1.45 12.18 -24.27
CA THR A 345 -0.96 11.86 -22.92
C THR A 345 0.55 12.00 -22.80
N ARG A 346 1.31 11.63 -23.84
CA ARG A 346 2.77 11.83 -23.86
C ARG A 346 3.19 13.28 -23.75
N ASP A 347 2.45 14.18 -24.39
CA ASP A 347 2.71 15.62 -24.36
C ASP A 347 2.32 16.19 -22.99
N ILE A 348 1.20 15.73 -22.40
CA ILE A 348 0.80 16.08 -21.02
C ILE A 348 1.88 15.67 -20.01
N ILE A 349 2.40 14.44 -20.12
CA ILE A 349 3.50 13.95 -19.26
C ILE A 349 4.75 14.83 -19.44
N SER A 350 5.09 15.18 -20.68
CA SER A 350 6.26 16.00 -20.99
C SER A 350 6.13 17.42 -20.44
N ILE A 351 4.95 18.02 -20.56
CA ILE A 351 4.61 19.32 -19.97
C ILE A 351 4.73 19.26 -18.44
N LEU A 352 4.10 18.29 -17.79
CA LEU A 352 4.16 18.17 -16.32
C LEU A 352 5.58 17.89 -15.81
N ARG A 353 6.39 17.12 -16.55
CA ARG A 353 7.83 16.96 -16.28
C ARG A 353 8.60 18.26 -16.43
N ALA A 354 8.30 19.06 -17.44
CA ALA A 354 8.93 20.38 -17.64
C ALA A 354 8.54 21.36 -16.52
N ILE A 355 7.28 21.40 -16.11
CA ILE A 355 6.79 22.21 -14.97
C ILE A 355 7.50 21.78 -13.67
N LYS A 356 7.66 20.46 -13.45
CA LYS A 356 8.41 19.94 -12.30
C LYS A 356 9.89 20.30 -12.34
N ALA A 357 10.53 20.18 -13.51
CA ALA A 357 11.94 20.55 -13.69
C ALA A 357 12.18 22.05 -13.48
N ALA A 358 11.20 22.89 -13.82
CA ALA A 358 11.22 24.33 -13.54
C ALA A 358 10.96 24.67 -12.05
N GLY A 359 10.67 23.68 -11.20
CA GLY A 359 10.35 23.88 -9.78
C GLY A 359 8.96 24.47 -9.52
N ALA A 360 8.10 24.52 -10.53
CA ALA A 360 6.77 25.10 -10.42
C ALA A 360 5.70 24.10 -9.96
N LEU A 361 5.95 22.79 -10.10
CA LEU A 361 5.05 21.74 -9.62
C LEU A 361 5.45 21.29 -8.21
N HIS A 362 4.62 21.60 -7.21
CA HIS A 362 4.84 21.21 -5.81
C HIS A 362 4.24 19.84 -5.49
N ALA A 363 4.55 18.85 -6.33
CA ALA A 363 4.10 17.48 -6.17
C ALA A 363 5.12 16.46 -6.67
N GLU A 364 5.05 15.27 -6.10
CA GLU A 364 5.68 14.11 -6.69
C GLU A 364 4.94 13.73 -7.98
N LEU A 365 5.68 13.32 -9.01
CA LEU A 365 5.12 12.94 -10.30
C LEU A 365 5.52 11.49 -10.54
N VAL A 366 4.53 10.60 -10.60
CA VAL A 366 4.72 9.16 -10.79
C VAL A 366 4.10 8.77 -12.13
N VAL A 367 4.87 8.10 -12.99
CA VAL A 367 4.41 7.65 -14.31
C VAL A 367 4.42 6.12 -14.33
N GLN A 368 3.29 5.52 -14.72
CA GLN A 368 3.03 4.07 -14.72
C GLN A 368 2.65 3.52 -16.09
#